data_AF-A0A8I0JKT2-F1
#
_entry.id   AF-A0A8I0JKT2-F1
#
_cell.length_a   1.000
_cell.length_b   1.000
_cell.length_c   1.000
_cell.angle_alpha   90.00
_cell.angle_beta   90.00
_cell.angle_gamma   90.00
#
_symmetry.space_group_name_H-M   'P 1'
#
loop_
_entity.id
_entity.type
_entity.pdbx_description
1 polymer ?
#
loop_
_entity_poly.entity_id
_entity_poly.type
_entity_poly.pdbx_seq_one_letter_code
_entity_poly.pdbx_strand_id
1 'polypeptide(L)'
;MKRIRLFIGVVIIGALSGCAAVQYNDGEKVSIQSDAWYGLDSLHNTAVKACQQYGKSKAVYLHSANMNPNLPKGSGVQNTIWKCEP
;
A
#
# COMPACT_ATOMS: atom_id res chain seq x y z
N MET A 1 -29.78 -12.36 24.05
CA MET A 1 -29.63 -10.93 23.72
C MET A 1 -28.38 -10.36 24.40
N LYS A 2 -27.33 -10.00 23.64
CA LYS A 2 -26.42 -8.85 23.89
C LYS A 2 -25.37 -8.73 22.77
N ARG A 3 -25.87 -8.13 21.69
CA ARG A 3 -25.23 -7.22 20.71
C ARG A 3 -23.72 -7.37 20.43
N ILE A 4 -23.46 -7.96 19.26
CA ILE A 4 -22.30 -7.77 18.40
C ILE A 4 -21.93 -6.27 18.32
N ARG A 5 -20.67 -5.92 18.58
CA ARG A 5 -20.09 -4.61 18.25
C ARG A 5 -19.00 -4.79 17.22
N LEU A 6 -19.45 -4.85 15.97
CA LEU A 6 -18.66 -4.81 14.76
C LEU A 6 -18.24 -3.34 14.55
N PHE A 7 -17.00 -2.99 14.89
CA PHE A 7 -16.43 -1.69 14.54
C PHE A 7 -15.81 -1.77 13.14
N ILE A 8 -16.67 -1.81 12.11
CA ILE A 8 -16.27 -1.49 10.74
C ILE A 8 -16.24 0.04 10.63
N GLY A 9 -15.09 0.62 10.98
CA GLY A 9 -14.79 2.02 10.72
C GLY A 9 -14.25 2.17 9.30
N VAL A 10 -15.12 2.03 8.29
CA VAL A 10 -14.76 2.35 6.90
C VAL A 10 -14.93 3.85 6.72
N VAL A 11 -13.82 4.57 6.91
CA VAL A 11 -13.71 5.99 6.60
C VAL A 11 -13.55 6.10 5.08
N ILE A 12 -14.66 6.35 4.37
CA ILE A 12 -14.65 6.77 2.96
C ILE A 12 -14.57 8.29 2.96
N ILE A 13 -13.36 8.83 2.80
CA ILE A 13 -13.14 10.25 2.52
C ILE A 13 -12.51 10.34 1.13
N GLY A 14 -13.20 11.01 0.21
CA GLY A 14 -12.57 11.79 -0.87
C GLY A 14 -12.24 11.06 -2.18
N ALA A 15 -13.21 11.06 -3.10
CA ALA A 15 -13.13 10.58 -4.49
C ALA A 15 -12.20 11.39 -5.44
N LEU A 16 -11.03 11.85 -4.99
CA LEU A 16 -10.00 12.48 -5.85
C LEU A 16 -8.55 12.11 -5.48
N SER A 17 -8.33 11.34 -4.42
CA SER A 17 -7.01 10.74 -4.15
C SER A 17 -6.90 9.44 -4.93
N GLY A 18 -5.82 9.23 -5.68
CA GLY A 18 -5.55 7.90 -6.28
C GLY A 18 -5.69 6.80 -5.23
N CYS A 19 -6.12 5.62 -5.65
CA CYS A 19 -6.26 4.48 -4.74
C CYS A 19 -4.88 3.91 -4.43
N ALA A 20 -4.63 3.56 -3.16
CA ALA A 20 -3.48 2.76 -2.75
C ALA A 20 -3.91 1.71 -1.73
N ALA A 21 -3.57 0.45 -1.96
CA ALA A 21 -3.96 -0.68 -1.12
C ALA A 21 -2.82 -1.70 -0.99
N VAL A 22 -2.52 -2.12 0.24
CA VAL A 22 -1.60 -3.22 0.52
C VAL A 22 -2.17 -4.52 -0.05
N GLN A 23 -1.42 -5.16 -0.94
CA GLN A 23 -1.79 -6.45 -1.56
C GLN A 23 -1.14 -7.64 -0.85
N TYR A 24 0.05 -7.42 -0.30
CA TYR A 24 0.86 -8.46 0.33
C TYR A 24 1.74 -7.85 1.40
N ASN A 25 1.90 -8.56 2.52
CA ASN A 25 2.86 -8.23 3.58
C ASN A 25 3.24 -9.51 4.33
N ASP A 26 4.53 -9.84 4.39
CA ASP A 26 5.06 -11.00 5.12
C ASP A 26 6.03 -10.61 6.26
N GLY A 27 6.20 -9.31 6.51
CA GLY A 27 7.16 -8.78 7.48
C GLY A 27 8.59 -8.63 6.97
N GLU A 28 8.94 -9.16 5.79
CA GLU A 28 10.19 -8.87 5.07
C GLU A 28 9.95 -7.91 3.90
N LYS A 29 8.80 -8.01 3.25
CA LYS A 29 8.39 -7.20 2.11
C LYS A 29 6.91 -6.86 2.18
N VAL A 30 6.58 -5.69 1.66
CA VAL A 30 5.20 -5.25 1.44
C VAL A 30 5.01 -4.83 -0.01
N SER A 31 3.89 -5.22 -0.59
CA SER A 31 3.47 -4.84 -1.94
C SER A 31 2.25 -3.93 -1.83
N ILE A 32 2.32 -2.76 -2.45
CA ILE A 32 1.23 -1.79 -2.47
C ILE A 32 0.83 -1.57 -3.92
N GLN A 33 -0.43 -1.85 -4.22
CA GLN A 33 -1.02 -1.50 -5.49
C GLN A 33 -1.54 -0.07 -5.42
N SER A 34 -1.23 0.74 -6.42
CA SER A 34 -1.76 2.11 -6.50
C SER A 34 -1.91 2.63 -7.91
N ASP A 35 -2.71 3.68 -8.07
CA ASP A 35 -2.74 4.42 -9.33
C ASP A 35 -1.37 5.03 -9.64
N ALA A 36 -1.03 5.15 -10.93
CA ALA A 36 0.27 5.67 -11.38
C ALA A 36 0.59 7.10 -10.91
N TRP A 37 -0.43 7.92 -10.66
CA TRP A 37 -0.27 9.29 -10.15
C TRP A 37 -0.25 9.37 -8.62
N TYR A 38 -0.31 8.23 -7.92
CA TYR A 38 -0.25 8.22 -6.46
C TYR A 38 1.18 8.49 -5.99
N GLY A 39 1.36 9.47 -5.11
CA GLY A 39 2.69 9.97 -4.73
C GLY A 39 3.53 8.94 -3.97
N LEU A 40 4.81 8.83 -4.33
CA LEU A 40 5.77 7.91 -3.70
C LEU A 40 5.88 8.11 -2.18
N ASP A 41 5.82 9.35 -1.69
CA ASP A 41 5.87 9.64 -0.25
C ASP A 41 4.66 9.06 0.49
N SER A 42 3.48 9.11 -0.14
CA SER A 42 2.26 8.53 0.42
C SER A 42 2.30 7.00 0.40
N LEU A 43 2.90 6.40 -0.62
CA LEU A 43 3.17 4.94 -0.66
C LEU A 43 4.16 4.53 0.41
N HIS A 44 5.23 5.29 0.59
CA HIS A 44 6.24 5.03 1.61
C HIS A 44 5.61 5.04 3.00
N ASN A 45 4.80 6.05 3.32
CA ASN A 45 4.07 6.10 4.61
C ASN A 45 3.14 4.90 4.81
N THR A 46 2.48 4.44 3.75
CA THR A 46 1.63 3.25 3.79
C THR A 46 2.47 1.98 4.01
N ALA A 47 3.63 1.88 3.34
CA ALA A 47 4.56 0.77 3.49
C ALA A 47 5.15 0.70 4.91
N VAL A 48 5.57 1.84 5.47
CA VAL A 48 6.07 1.92 6.86
C VAL A 48 4.99 1.43 7.83
N LYS A 49 3.74 1.91 7.71
CA LYS A 49 2.63 1.45 8.56
C LYS A 49 2.38 -0.04 8.44
N ALA A 50 2.47 -0.60 7.24
CA ALA A 50 2.34 -2.03 7.02
C ALA A 50 3.50 -2.82 7.66
N CYS A 51 4.75 -2.39 7.45
CA CYS A 51 5.93 -3.00 8.03
C CYS A 51 5.91 -2.95 9.58
N GLN A 52 5.37 -1.88 10.17
CA GLN A 52 5.21 -1.73 11.63
C GLN A 52 4.31 -2.81 12.25
N GLN A 53 3.36 -3.39 11.50
CA GLN A 53 2.54 -4.51 11.98
C GLN A 53 3.38 -5.76 12.31
N TYR A 54 4.61 -5.84 11.77
CA TYR A 54 5.57 -6.93 11.98
C TYR A 54 6.80 -6.48 12.79
N GLY A 55 6.72 -5.34 13.48
CA GLY A 55 7.83 -4.85 14.33
C GLY A 55 9.01 -4.26 13.57
N LYS A 56 8.81 -3.83 12.32
CA LYS A 56 9.84 -3.18 11.48
C LYS A 56 9.60 -1.67 11.48
N SER A 57 10.66 -0.85 11.53
CA SER A 57 10.51 0.62 11.60
C SER A 57 10.62 1.33 10.24
N LYS A 58 11.14 0.64 9.22
CA LYS A 58 11.44 1.23 7.90
C LYS A 58 10.84 0.42 6.75
N ALA A 59 10.57 1.11 5.65
CA ALA A 59 10.24 0.51 4.37
C ALA A 59 11.20 1.08 3.29
N VAL A 60 12.04 0.24 2.71
CA VAL A 60 13.00 0.64 1.68
C VAL A 60 12.42 0.30 0.30
N TYR A 61 12.38 1.28 -0.59
CA TYR A 61 11.89 1.08 -1.95
C TYR A 61 12.73 0.03 -2.67
N LEU A 62 12.08 -0.98 -3.25
CA LEU A 62 12.75 -1.95 -4.10
C LEU A 62 12.48 -1.67 -5.57
N HIS A 63 11.19 -1.67 -5.95
CA HIS A 63 10.80 -1.44 -7.34
C HIS A 63 9.30 -1.17 -7.45
N SER A 64 8.90 -0.57 -8.57
CA SER A 64 7.51 -0.45 -9.00
C SER A 64 7.38 -0.92 -10.45
N ALA A 65 6.28 -1.61 -10.76
CA ALA A 65 5.91 -1.94 -12.14
C ALA A 65 4.41 -1.87 -12.35
N ASN A 66 4.04 -1.74 -13.61
CA ASN A 66 2.66 -1.82 -14.05
C ASN A 66 2.12 -3.24 -13.84
N MET A 67 0.90 -3.35 -13.31
CA MET A 67 0.16 -4.62 -13.26
C MET A 67 -0.17 -5.13 -14.68
N ASN A 68 -0.35 -4.22 -15.65
CA ASN A 68 -0.47 -4.59 -17.05
C ASN A 68 0.90 -4.42 -17.74
N PRO A 69 1.58 -5.51 -18.14
CA PRO A 69 2.91 -5.43 -18.75
C PRO A 69 2.92 -4.76 -20.13
N ASN A 70 1.75 -4.57 -20.75
CA ASN A 70 1.62 -3.92 -22.06
C ASN A 70 1.51 -2.40 -21.97
N LEU A 71 1.43 -1.84 -20.77
CA LEU A 71 1.31 -0.40 -20.55
C LEU A 71 2.68 0.23 -20.23
N PRO A 72 2.91 1.49 -20.65
CA PRO A 72 4.16 2.17 -20.34
C PRO A 72 4.34 2.37 -18.82
N LYS A 73 5.59 2.48 -18.40
CA LYS A 73 5.95 2.79 -17.01
C LYS A 73 5.31 4.12 -16.59
N GLY A 74 4.77 4.19 -15.37
CA GLY A 74 4.11 5.39 -14.87
C GLY A 74 2.71 5.63 -15.44
N SER A 75 2.05 4.61 -16.00
CA SER A 75 0.64 4.67 -16.44
C SER A 75 -0.17 3.54 -15.81
N GLY A 76 -1.48 3.69 -15.65
CA GLY A 76 -2.32 2.62 -15.09
C GLY A 76 -1.94 2.20 -13.66
N VAL A 77 -2.42 1.04 -13.23
CA VAL A 77 -2.21 0.53 -11.87
C VAL A 77 -0.80 0.01 -11.70
N GLN A 78 -0.07 0.55 -10.73
CA GLN A 78 1.26 0.12 -10.34
C GLN A 78 1.19 -0.85 -9.16
N ASN A 79 2.19 -1.72 -9.06
CA ASN A 79 2.49 -2.49 -7.87
C ASN A 79 3.89 -2.14 -7.40
N THR A 80 3.98 -1.48 -6.26
CA THR A 80 5.24 -1.02 -5.66
C THR A 80 5.63 -1.92 -4.49
N ILE A 81 6.84 -2.48 -4.56
CA ILE A 81 7.40 -3.38 -3.56
C ILE A 81 8.40 -2.61 -2.69
N TRP A 82 8.27 -2.78 -1.38
CA TRP A 82 9.16 -2.26 -0.38
C TRP A 82 9.72 -3.39 0.48
N LYS A 83 10.96 -3.26 0.92
CA LYS A 83 11.59 -4.14 1.91
C LYS A 83 11.33 -3.56 3.30
N CYS A 84 10.82 -4.37 4.22
CA CYS A 84 10.67 -3.99 5.61
C CYS A 84 11.99 -4.20 6.36
N GLU A 85 12.48 -3.15 7.03
CA GLU A 85 13.74 -3.20 7.78
C GLU A 85 13.54 -2.76 9.25
N PRO A 86 14.39 -3.25 10.17
CA PRO A 86 14.40 -2.80 11.56
C PRO A 86 14.53 -1.29 11.71
#